data_AF-A0A951MJF2-F1
#
_entry.id   AF-A0A951MJF2-F1
#
_cell.length_a   1.000
_cell.length_b   1.000
_cell.length_c   1.000
_cell.angle_alpha   90.00
_cell.angle_beta   90.00
_cell.angle_gamma   90.00
#
_symmetry.space_group_name_H-M   'P 1'
#
loop_
_entity.id
_entity.type
_entity.pdbx_description
1 polymer ?
#
loop_
_entity_poly.entity_id
_entity_poly.type
_entity_poly.pdbx_seq_one_letter_code
_entity_poly.pdbx_strand_id
1 'polypeptide(L)'
;MDAIEFLTRQHRQVEDFEEHHAVELLLQEVTDADPSDERFDAKISVIQEQVQHHVQEEEQELFPQVRDGLGDDALQELGDQMRQAAERGGQKPTRTTCTRRHRSSTSRAARRWTRTSSLRPSRSNGNGRRPAFGAVSQRLGRLSVR
;
A
#
# COMPACT_ATOMS: atom_id res chain seq x y z
N MET A 1 -31.56 -26.51 -4.12
CA MET A 1 -30.40 -25.64 -4.34
C MET A 1 -30.85 -24.57 -5.31
N ASP A 2 -31.32 -23.45 -4.76
CA ASP A 2 -31.86 -22.36 -5.55
C ASP A 2 -30.73 -21.49 -6.09
N ALA A 3 -30.93 -20.89 -7.27
CA ALA A 3 -29.92 -20.05 -7.92
C ALA A 3 -29.49 -18.84 -7.05
N ILE A 4 -30.36 -18.41 -6.13
CA ILE A 4 -30.08 -17.33 -5.19
C ILE A 4 -29.04 -17.75 -4.15
N GLU A 5 -29.17 -18.94 -3.54
CA GLU A 5 -28.18 -19.44 -2.59
C GLU A 5 -26.80 -19.61 -3.24
N PHE A 6 -26.75 -20.09 -4.49
CA PHE A 6 -25.48 -20.26 -5.20
C PHE A 6 -24.77 -18.92 -5.43
N LEU A 7 -25.50 -17.89 -5.86
CA LEU A 7 -24.95 -16.55 -6.12
C LEU A 7 -24.50 -15.87 -4.83
N THR A 8 -25.27 -15.99 -3.74
CA THR A 8 -24.89 -15.44 -2.43
C THR A 8 -23.63 -16.12 -1.88
N ARG A 9 -23.47 -17.44 -2.10
CA ARG A 9 -22.28 -18.17 -1.66
C ARG A 9 -21.03 -17.79 -2.44
N GLN A 10 -21.16 -17.56 -3.75
CA GLN A 10 -20.06 -17.09 -4.60
C GLN A 10 -19.64 -15.66 -4.24
N HIS A 11 -20.61 -14.78 -3.94
CA HIS A 11 -20.32 -13.42 -3.52
C HIS A 11 -19.47 -13.38 -2.25
N ARG A 12 -19.87 -14.13 -1.22
CA ARG A 12 -19.16 -14.19 0.06
C ARG A 12 -17.72 -14.69 -0.09
N GLN A 13 -17.49 -15.72 -0.90
CA GLN A 13 -16.13 -16.23 -1.15
C GLN A 13 -15.20 -15.19 -1.79
N VAL A 14 -15.74 -14.36 -2.68
CA VAL A 14 -14.98 -13.28 -3.30
C VAL A 14 -14.72 -12.16 -2.30
N GLU A 15 -15.71 -11.81 -1.47
CA GLU A 15 -15.55 -10.85 -0.38
C GLU A 15 -14.44 -11.28 0.59
N ASP A 16 -14.48 -12.52 1.10
CA ASP A 16 -13.47 -13.06 2.02
C ASP A 16 -12.06 -12.98 1.41
N PHE A 17 -11.93 -13.27 0.10
CA PHE A 17 -10.65 -13.21 -0.60
C PHE A 17 -10.09 -11.79 -0.69
N GLU A 18 -10.95 -10.82 -1.02
CA GLU A 18 -10.55 -9.41 -1.07
C GLU A 18 -10.23 -8.85 0.32
N GLU A 19 -10.95 -9.28 1.36
CA GLU A 19 -10.65 -8.94 2.75
C GLU A 19 -9.28 -9.47 3.19
N HIS A 20 -8.98 -10.73 2.87
CA HIS A 20 -7.65 -11.31 3.12
C HIS A 20 -6.55 -10.53 2.42
N HIS A 21 -6.77 -10.18 1.15
CA HIS A 21 -5.81 -9.41 0.38
C HIS A 21 -5.60 -8.00 0.97
N ALA A 22 -6.67 -7.34 1.42
CA ALA A 22 -6.59 -6.04 2.08
C ALA A 22 -5.76 -6.10 3.38
N VAL A 23 -5.96 -7.14 4.20
CA VAL A 23 -5.18 -7.35 5.43
C VAL A 23 -3.70 -7.62 5.11
N GLU A 24 -3.41 -8.41 4.06
CA GLU A 24 -2.03 -8.67 3.62
C GLU A 24 -1.31 -7.37 3.23
N LEU A 25 -1.97 -6.49 2.47
CA LEU A 25 -1.41 -5.20 2.09
C LEU A 25 -1.14 -4.31 3.31
N LEU A 26 -2.09 -4.24 4.25
CA LEU A 26 -1.92 -3.47 5.49
C LEU A 26 -0.77 -4.01 6.35
N LEU A 27 -0.60 -5.33 6.43
CA LEU A 27 0.52 -5.96 7.14
C LEU A 27 1.87 -5.63 6.50
N GLN A 28 1.95 -5.61 5.17
CA GLN A 28 3.16 -5.18 4.46
C GLN A 28 3.49 -3.71 4.77
N GLU A 29 2.50 -2.82 4.74
CA GLU A 29 2.69 -1.42 5.07
C GLU A 29 3.14 -1.19 6.51
N VAL A 30 2.60 -1.95 7.48
CA VAL A 30 2.98 -1.87 8.89
C VAL A 30 4.38 -2.44 9.13
N THR A 31 4.77 -3.48 8.40
CA THR A 31 6.08 -4.12 8.55
C THR A 31 7.24 -3.18 8.19
N ASP A 32 7.03 -2.29 7.21
CA ASP A 32 8.02 -1.30 6.77
C ASP A 32 7.86 0.08 7.44
N ALA A 33 6.80 0.30 8.21
CA ALA A 33 6.53 1.58 8.87
C ALA A 33 7.37 1.80 10.15
N ASP A 34 7.61 3.07 10.50
CA ASP A 34 8.20 3.43 11.79
C ASP A 34 7.12 3.29 12.89
N PRO A 35 7.36 2.52 13.96
CA PRO A 35 6.44 2.41 15.09
C PRO A 35 6.15 3.75 15.80
N SER A 36 6.93 4.79 15.54
CA SER A 36 6.75 6.13 16.10
C SER A 36 5.81 7.02 15.28
N ASP A 37 5.35 6.56 14.11
CA ASP A 37 4.37 7.28 13.27
C ASP A 37 2.97 7.15 13.89
N GLU A 38 2.25 8.25 14.01
CA GLU A 38 0.86 8.30 14.51
C GLU A 38 -0.08 7.38 13.72
N ARG A 39 0.24 7.08 12.45
CA ARG A 39 -0.54 6.19 11.59
C ARG A 39 -0.32 4.71 11.90
N PHE A 40 0.76 4.36 12.59
CA PHE A 40 1.09 2.96 12.90
C PHE A 40 0.00 2.33 13.77
N ASP A 41 -0.34 2.98 14.89
CA ASP A 41 -1.35 2.49 15.83
C ASP A 41 -2.74 2.38 15.18
N ALA A 42 -3.08 3.33 14.31
CA ALA A 42 -4.32 3.31 13.54
C ALA A 42 -4.39 2.09 12.61
N LYS A 43 -3.30 1.80 11.87
CA LYS A 43 -3.24 0.64 10.97
C LYS A 43 -3.32 -0.68 11.73
N ILE A 44 -2.63 -0.80 12.86
CA ILE A 44 -2.70 -1.99 13.72
C ILE A 44 -4.14 -2.22 14.20
N SER A 45 -4.83 -1.16 14.63
CA SER A 45 -6.22 -1.26 15.08
C SER A 45 -7.14 -1.76 13.98
N VAL A 46 -7.01 -1.24 12.75
CA VAL A 46 -7.79 -1.70 11.59
C VAL A 46 -7.52 -3.17 11.27
N ILE A 47 -6.26 -3.59 11.22
CA ILE A 47 -5.90 -5.01 11.00
C ILE A 47 -6.53 -5.89 12.08
N GLN A 48 -6.43 -5.46 13.34
CA GLN A 48 -7.00 -6.20 14.47
C GLN A 48 -8.53 -6.33 14.36
N GLU A 49 -9.24 -5.27 13.96
CA GLU A 49 -10.69 -5.29 13.76
C GLU A 49 -11.09 -6.23 12.61
N GLN A 50 -10.41 -6.12 11.47
CA GLN A 50 -10.66 -6.98 10.30
C GLN A 50 -10.42 -8.45 10.62
N VAL A 51 -9.29 -8.79 11.25
CA VAL A 51 -8.99 -10.19 11.59
C VAL A 51 -9.99 -10.75 12.60
N GLN A 52 -10.40 -9.97 13.61
CA GLN A 52 -11.38 -10.43 14.59
C GLN A 52 -12.75 -10.67 13.97
N HIS A 53 -13.23 -9.76 13.11
CA HIS A 53 -14.49 -9.97 12.40
C HIS A 53 -14.41 -11.20 11.51
N HIS A 54 -13.33 -11.33 10.73
CA HIS A 54 -13.15 -12.46 9.82
C HIS A 54 -13.18 -13.81 10.56
N VAL A 55 -12.39 -13.97 11.63
CA VAL A 55 -12.40 -15.20 12.44
C VAL A 55 -13.79 -15.48 13.01
N GLN A 56 -14.48 -14.44 13.49
CA GLN A 56 -15.81 -14.59 14.07
C GLN A 56 -16.84 -15.09 13.05
N GLU A 57 -16.75 -14.62 11.81
CA GLU A 57 -17.62 -15.06 10.70
C GLU A 57 -17.29 -16.50 10.26
N GLU A 58 -16.01 -16.86 10.16
CA GLU A 58 -15.59 -18.22 9.84
C GLU A 58 -16.11 -19.24 10.89
N GLU A 59 -15.95 -18.92 12.17
CA GLU A 59 -16.36 -19.80 13.27
C GLU A 59 -17.88 -19.97 13.37
N GLN A 60 -18.65 -18.92 13.08
CA GLN A 60 -20.11 -18.93 13.23
C GLN A 60 -20.83 -19.44 12.00
N GLU A 61 -20.29 -19.22 10.80
CA GLU A 61 -21.01 -19.52 9.56
C GLU A 61 -20.35 -20.62 8.74
N LEU A 62 -19.03 -20.57 8.52
CA LEU A 62 -18.35 -21.50 7.62
C LEU A 62 -18.07 -22.84 8.28
N PHE A 63 -17.51 -22.86 9.50
CA PHE A 63 -17.18 -24.12 10.17
C PHE A 63 -18.38 -25.01 10.46
N PRO A 64 -19.56 -24.48 10.87
CA PRO A 64 -20.76 -25.31 10.99
C PRO A 64 -21.18 -25.94 9.65
N GLN A 65 -21.15 -25.18 8.55
CA GLN A 65 -21.47 -25.72 7.21
C GLN A 65 -20.49 -26.80 6.76
N VAL A 66 -19.20 -26.63 7.07
CA VAL A 66 -18.15 -27.62 6.79
C VAL A 66 -18.37 -28.89 7.61
N ARG A 67 -18.73 -28.76 8.90
CA ARG A 67 -19.05 -29.89 9.77
C ARG A 67 -20.30 -30.65 9.35
N ASP A 68 -21.32 -29.95 8.84
CA ASP A 68 -22.54 -30.58 8.33
C ASP A 68 -22.30 -31.23 6.95
N GLY A 69 -21.37 -30.68 6.16
CA GLY A 69 -21.07 -31.15 4.80
C GLY A 69 -20.02 -32.26 4.71
N LEU A 70 -19.11 -32.37 5.67
CA LEU A 70 -18.06 -33.39 5.73
C LEU A 70 -18.26 -34.32 6.92
N GLY A 71 -18.06 -35.63 6.71
CA GLY A 71 -18.06 -36.60 7.79
C GLY A 71 -16.82 -36.49 8.69
N ASP A 72 -16.93 -36.98 9.93
CA ASP A 72 -15.87 -36.90 10.96
C ASP A 72 -14.52 -37.44 10.46
N ASP A 73 -14.51 -38.56 9.72
CA ASP A 73 -13.29 -39.15 9.18
C ASP A 73 -12.58 -38.22 8.18
N ALA A 74 -13.34 -37.55 7.31
CA ALA A 74 -12.81 -36.61 6.33
C ALA A 74 -12.30 -35.33 6.99
N LEU A 75 -12.97 -34.85 8.04
CA LEU A 75 -12.51 -33.71 8.84
C LEU A 75 -11.20 -34.02 9.57
N GLN A 76 -11.07 -35.23 10.12
CA GLN A 76 -9.87 -35.67 10.80
C GLN A 76 -8.68 -35.75 9.83
N GLU A 77 -8.88 -36.34 8.66
CA GLU A 77 -7.87 -36.41 7.61
C GLU A 77 -7.44 -35.01 7.15
N LEU A 78 -8.40 -34.11 6.91
CA LEU A 78 -8.12 -32.72 6.54
C LEU A 78 -7.29 -32.01 7.63
N GLY A 79 -7.65 -32.20 8.91
CA GLY A 79 -6.91 -31.63 10.04
C GLY A 79 -5.46 -32.12 10.12
N ASP A 80 -5.21 -33.40 9.81
CA ASP A 80 -3.85 -33.96 9.74
C ASP A 80 -3.05 -33.39 8.56
N GLN A 81 -3.69 -33.21 7.39
CA GLN A 81 -3.06 -32.56 6.24
C GLN A 81 -2.69 -31.10 6.54
N MET A 82 -3.58 -30.35 7.20
CA MET A 82 -3.33 -28.96 7.60
C MET A 82 -2.19 -28.84 8.61
N ARG A 83 -2.12 -29.73 9.62
CA ARG A 83 -0.99 -29.78 10.57
C ARG A 83 0.33 -30.01 9.86
N GLN A 84 0.39 -31.00 8.95
CA GLN A 84 1.59 -31.27 8.17
C GLN A 84 1.98 -30.09 7.27
N ALA A 85 1.02 -29.41 6.66
CA ALA A 85 1.27 -28.22 5.85
C ALA A 85 1.82 -27.07 6.71
N ALA A 86 1.26 -26.84 7.89
CA ALA A 86 1.73 -25.84 8.84
C ALA A 86 3.16 -26.14 9.32
N GLU A 87 3.51 -27.40 9.57
CA GLU A 87 4.89 -27.79 9.90
C GLU A 87 5.87 -27.53 8.76
N ARG A 88 5.46 -27.78 7.50
CA ARG A 88 6.28 -27.50 6.31
C ARG A 88 6.44 -25.99 6.07
N GLY A 89 5.38 -25.23 6.25
CA GLY A 89 5.32 -23.77 6.09
C GLY A 89 5.89 -22.99 7.27
N GLY A 90 6.06 -23.61 8.43
CA GLY A 90 6.57 -23.02 9.68
C GLY A 90 8.05 -22.64 9.67
N GLN A 91 8.73 -22.73 8.53
CA GLN A 91 10.03 -22.09 8.32
C GLN A 91 9.82 -20.58 8.32
N LYS A 92 9.86 -19.99 9.51
CA LYS A 92 9.88 -18.52 9.70
C LYS A 92 10.92 -17.96 8.75
N PRO A 93 10.62 -16.93 7.92
CA PRO A 93 11.65 -16.27 7.14
C PRO A 93 12.74 -15.87 8.13
N THR A 94 13.93 -16.44 7.96
CA THR A 94 15.07 -16.10 8.80
C THR A 94 15.19 -14.59 8.73
N ARG A 95 15.03 -13.90 9.86
CA ARG A 95 15.27 -12.46 9.94
C ARG A 95 16.69 -12.22 9.45
N THR A 96 16.86 -11.88 8.18
CA THR A 96 18.10 -11.32 7.68
C THR A 96 18.28 -10.07 8.52
N THR A 97 19.22 -10.12 9.45
CA THR A 97 19.52 -9.02 10.35
C THR A 97 19.74 -7.77 9.50
N CYS A 98 18.76 -6.89 9.45
CA CYS A 98 18.91 -5.56 8.90
C CYS A 98 19.95 -4.87 9.76
N THR A 99 21.19 -4.81 9.28
CA THR A 99 22.18 -3.89 9.82
C THR A 99 21.74 -2.49 9.41
N ARG A 100 20.80 -1.92 10.16
CA ARG A 100 20.42 -0.51 10.06
C ARG A 100 21.66 0.29 10.43
N ARG A 101 22.46 0.66 9.42
CA ARG A 101 23.56 1.63 9.55
C ARG A 101 22.92 2.96 9.94
N HIS A 102 22.80 3.20 11.24
CA HIS A 102 22.64 4.55 11.77
C HIS A 102 23.87 5.35 11.32
N ARG A 103 23.71 6.21 10.31
CA ARG A 103 24.67 7.27 10.03
C ARG A 103 24.37 8.41 10.98
N SER A 104 24.84 8.30 12.22
CA SER A 104 24.83 9.41 13.17
C SER A 104 25.84 10.47 12.74
N SER A 105 25.29 11.61 12.32
CA SER A 105 25.80 12.98 12.44
C SER A 105 27.18 13.18 13.07
N THR A 106 28.10 13.78 12.31
CA THR A 106 28.95 14.84 12.86
C THR A 106 29.15 15.92 11.81
N SER A 107 28.70 17.13 12.16
CA SER A 107 28.97 18.40 11.50
C SER A 107 30.45 18.56 11.13
N ARG A 108 30.75 18.79 9.85
CA ARG A 108 32.03 19.40 9.43
C ARG A 108 31.76 20.69 8.69
N ALA A 109 31.76 21.75 9.50
CA ALA A 109 32.44 23.01 9.25
C ALA A 109 32.25 23.64 7.86
N ALA A 110 31.40 24.67 7.85
CA ALA A 110 31.53 25.83 6.99
C ALA A 110 33.02 26.23 6.83
N ARG A 111 33.52 26.17 5.60
CA ARG A 111 34.71 26.90 5.16
C ARG A 111 34.20 28.00 4.25
N ARG A 112 33.95 29.19 4.80
CA ARG A 112 34.82 30.36 4.70
C ARG A 112 35.25 30.61 3.25
N TRP A 113 34.42 31.35 2.52
CA TRP A 113 34.85 32.09 1.32
C TRP A 113 34.94 33.56 1.69
N THR A 114 36.13 34.00 2.11
CA THR A 114 36.47 35.42 2.23
C THR A 114 37.36 35.82 1.05
N ARG A 115 36.70 36.43 0.05
CA ARG A 115 37.01 37.72 -0.62
C ARG A 115 38.42 37.98 -1.16
N THR A 116 38.50 38.19 -2.49
CA THR A 116 39.15 39.32 -3.20
C THR A 116 38.59 39.37 -4.63
N SER A 117 37.79 40.37 -5.04
CA SER A 117 38.24 41.65 -5.64
C SER A 117 39.36 41.39 -6.64
N SER A 118 39.20 41.43 -7.95
CA SER A 118 38.62 42.50 -8.78
C SER A 118 38.58 41.99 -10.22
N LEU A 119 37.51 42.28 -10.98
CA LEU A 119 37.50 42.59 -12.42
C LEU A 119 36.03 42.62 -12.85
N ARG A 120 35.53 43.83 -13.11
CA ARG A 120 34.18 44.13 -13.56
C ARG A 120 34.29 44.55 -15.03
N PRO A 121 33.80 43.80 -16.03
CA PRO A 121 33.74 44.31 -17.37
C PRO A 121 32.56 45.28 -17.53
N SER A 122 32.90 46.41 -18.14
CA SER A 122 32.03 47.50 -18.54
C SER A 122 30.97 47.04 -19.55
N ARG A 123 29.75 47.58 -19.39
CA ARG A 123 28.58 47.35 -20.23
C ARG A 123 28.62 48.38 -21.36
N SER A 124 28.89 47.97 -22.60
CA SER A 124 28.72 48.82 -23.79
C SER A 124 27.74 48.20 -24.78
N ASN A 125 26.82 49.05 -25.21
CA ASN A 125 25.66 48.89 -26.08
C ASN A 125 26.02 48.45 -27.52
N GLY A 126 25.19 47.60 -28.13
CA GLY A 126 25.35 47.19 -29.54
C GLY A 126 24.18 46.33 -30.05
N ASN A 127 23.35 46.94 -30.89
CA ASN A 127 22.21 46.42 -31.66
C ASN A 127 22.26 44.94 -32.11
N GLY A 128 21.17 44.20 -31.90
CA GLY A 128 20.95 42.87 -32.44
C GLY A 128 19.50 42.41 -32.36
N ARG A 129 18.75 42.72 -33.43
CA ARG A 129 17.35 42.40 -33.78
C ARG A 129 16.79 41.08 -33.21
N ARG A 130 15.57 41.11 -32.64
CA ARG A 130 14.65 39.95 -32.51
C ARG A 130 13.27 40.37 -33.02
N PRO A 131 12.66 39.71 -34.04
CA PRO A 131 11.32 40.04 -34.49
C PRO A 131 10.23 39.32 -33.66
N ALA A 132 9.00 39.75 -33.95
CA ALA A 132 7.83 39.85 -33.10
C ALA A 132 7.02 38.57 -32.87
N PHE A 133 6.30 38.62 -31.74
CA PHE A 133 5.15 37.79 -31.39
C PHE A 133 4.05 37.81 -32.47
N GLY A 134 3.55 36.63 -32.85
CA GLY A 134 2.34 36.44 -33.64
C GLY A 134 1.19 35.97 -32.75
N ALA A 135 0.10 36.73 -32.76
CA ALA A 135 -1.13 36.50 -32.01
C ALA A 135 -1.94 35.31 -32.55
N VAL A 136 -2.57 34.54 -31.65
CA VAL A 136 -3.70 33.66 -31.99
C VAL A 136 -4.91 34.13 -31.19
N SER A 137 -5.80 34.85 -31.89
CA SER A 137 -7.12 35.26 -31.43
C SER A 137 -8.12 34.18 -31.87
N GLN A 138 -8.68 33.43 -30.93
CA GLN A 138 -9.83 32.57 -31.21
C GLN A 138 -11.11 33.36 -31.01
N ARG A 139 -11.76 33.59 -32.15
CA ARG A 139 -13.05 34.26 -32.33
C ARG A 139 -14.17 33.40 -31.74
N LEU A 140 -14.85 33.91 -30.72
CA LEU A 140 -16.12 33.38 -30.23
C LEU A 140 -17.21 33.59 -31.31
N GLY A 141 -17.66 32.48 -31.88
CA GLY A 141 -18.82 32.43 -32.77
C GLY A 141 -20.11 32.39 -31.96
N ARG A 142 -20.82 33.52 -31.94
CA ARG A 142 -22.18 33.68 -31.44
C ARG A 142 -23.15 33.25 -32.55
N LEU A 143 -23.85 32.12 -32.39
CA LEU A 143 -25.08 31.85 -33.16
C LEU A 143 -26.29 32.22 -32.31
N SER A 144 -27.21 32.91 -32.94
CA SER A 144 -28.43 33.50 -32.40
C SER A 144 -29.61 32.96 -33.21
N VAL A 145 -30.82 33.05 -32.63
CA VAL A 145 -32.14 32.94 -33.27
C VAL A 145 -32.57 31.46 -33.44
N ARG A 146 -33.67 30.98 -32.86
CA ARG A 146 -35.02 31.55 -32.78
C ARG A 146 -35.84 30.87 -31.69
#